data_AF-A0A2U1K8G4-F1
#
_entry.id   AF-A0A2U1K8G4-F1
#
_cell.length_a   1.000
_cell.length_b   1.000
_cell.length_c   1.000
_cell.angle_alpha   90.00
_cell.angle_beta   90.00
_cell.angle_gamma   90.00
#
_symmetry.space_group_name_H-M   'P 1'
#
loop_
_entity.id
_entity.type
_entity.pdbx_description
1 polymer ?
#
loop_
_entity_poly.entity_id
_entity_poly.type
_entity_poly.pdbx_seq_one_letter_code
_entity_poly.pdbx_strand_id
1 'polypeptide(L)' 'MFLPRNVDIDQLAELSLSANPPWALEVEKNILNGHLKAITAYFTDPSLVEYG' A
#
# COMPACT_ATOMS: atom_id res chain seq x y z
N MET A 1 -5.89 -2.22 0.08
CA MET A 1 -5.96 -3.47 0.87
C MET A 1 -5.81 -3.14 2.36
N PHE A 2 -6.58 -3.79 3.24
CA PHE A 2 -6.43 -3.65 4.70
C PHE A 2 -5.77 -4.91 5.26
N LEU A 3 -4.69 -4.75 6.02
CA LEU A 3 -3.73 -5.81 6.35
C LEU A 3 -3.40 -5.82 7.85
N PRO A 4 -3.03 -6.98 8.42
CA PRO A 4 -2.51 -7.06 9.79
C PRO A 4 -1.30 -6.15 10.00
N ARG A 5 -1.12 -5.64 11.22
CA ARG A 5 0.00 -4.75 11.58
C ARG A 5 1.41 -5.34 11.37
N ASN A 6 1.53 -6.66 11.20
CA ASN A 6 2.79 -7.38 11.03
C ASN A 6 3.00 -7.87 9.59
N VAL A 7 2.24 -7.34 8.62
CA VAL A 7 2.48 -7.61 7.20
C VAL A 7 3.89 -7.16 6.82
N ASP A 8 4.55 -7.95 5.96
CA ASP A 8 5.85 -7.64 5.41
C ASP A 8 5.71 -6.54 4.34
N ILE A 9 6.33 -5.38 4.58
CA ILE A 9 6.24 -4.23 3.68
C ILE A 9 7.07 -4.45 2.41
N ASP A 10 8.15 -5.22 2.48
CA ASP A 10 8.98 -5.49 1.30
C ASP A 10 8.19 -6.35 0.30
N GLN A 11 7.39 -7.30 0.79
CA GLN A 11 6.47 -8.06 -0.06
C GLN A 11 5.36 -7.20 -0.68
N LEU A 12 4.92 -6.13 -0.01
CA LEU A 12 3.97 -5.18 -0.62
C LEU A 12 4.63 -4.38 -1.75
N ALA A 13 5.90 -3.98 -1.58
CA ALA A 13 6.67 -3.33 -2.63
C ALA A 13 6.91 -4.27 -3.82
N GLU A 14 7.29 -5.53 -3.57
CA GLU A 14 7.41 -6.55 -4.63
C GLU A 14 6.09 -6.73 -5.39
N LEU A 15 4.97 -6.76 -4.66
CA LEU A 15 3.64 -6.85 -5.27
C LEU A 15 3.35 -5.63 -6.17
N SER A 16 3.69 -4.41 -5.74
CA SER A 16 3.48 -3.20 -6.56
C SER A 16 4.34 -3.19 -7.82
N LEU A 17 5.56 -3.72 -7.73
CA LEU A 17 6.50 -3.85 -8.86
C LEU A 17 6.15 -4.99 -9.82
N SER A 18 5.33 -5.96 -9.39
CA SER A 18 4.91 -7.09 -10.24
C SER A 18 3.90 -6.69 -11.32
N ALA A 19 3.25 -5.53 -11.19
CA ALA A 19 2.38 -4.95 -12.21
C ALA A 19 3.18 -4.32 -13.37
N ASN A 20 2.58 -4.23 -14.56
CA ASN A 20 3.19 -3.58 -15.72
C ASN A 20 2.21 -2.60 -16.38
N PRO A 21 2.45 -1.28 -16.32
CA PRO A 21 3.56 -0.62 -15.62
C PRO A 21 3.52 -0.84 -14.09
N PRO A 22 4.66 -0.75 -13.38
CA PRO A 22 4.69 -0.85 -11.92
C PRO A 22 3.72 0.12 -11.26
N TRP A 23 2.98 -0.36 -10.27
CA TRP A 23 2.04 0.44 -9.52
C TRP A 23 2.73 1.22 -8.41
N ALA A 24 2.26 2.43 -8.15
CA ALA A 24 2.67 3.18 -6.96
C ALA A 24 2.05 2.52 -5.72
N LEU A 25 2.81 2.51 -4.61
CA LEU A 25 2.37 1.94 -3.33
C LEU A 25 2.43 3.02 -2.24
N GLU A 26 1.30 3.26 -1.59
CA GLU A 26 1.23 4.05 -0.36
C GLU A 26 0.85 3.15 0.83
N VAL A 27 1.56 3.31 1.94
CA VAL A 27 1.37 2.51 3.15
C VAL A 27 0.92 3.42 4.30
N GLU A 28 -0.33 3.25 4.71
CA GLU A 28 -0.93 3.96 5.84
C GLU A 28 -0.92 3.09 7.10
N LYS A 29 -0.53 3.68 8.23
CA LYS A 29 -0.54 3.04 9.54
C LYS A 29 -1.83 3.39 10.29
N ASN A 30 -2.64 2.38 10.59
CA ASN A 30 -3.85 2.57 11.40
C ASN A 30 -3.50 2.48 12.89
N ILE A 31 -3.59 3.60 13.58
CA ILE A 31 -3.26 3.73 15.01
C ILE A 31 -4.55 3.98 15.81
N LEU A 32 -4.79 3.15 16.82
CA LEU A 32 -5.88 3.32 17.78
C LEU A 32 -5.30 3.43 19.19
N ASN A 33 -5.62 4.53 19.88
CA ASN A 33 -5.11 4.82 21.23
C ASN A 33 -3.58 4.72 21.32
N GLY A 34 -2.87 5.23 20.31
CA GLY A 34 -1.40 5.19 20.26
C GLY A 34 -0.80 3.84 19.86
N HIS A 35 -1.61 2.81 19.63
CA HIS A 35 -1.12 1.48 19.23
C HIS A 35 -1.40 1.18 17.76
N LEU A 36 -0.39 0.67 17.05
CA LEU A 36 -0.56 0.15 15.69
C LEU A 36 -1.47 -1.08 15.69
N LYS A 37 -2.55 -1.00 14.91
CA LYS A 37 -3.56 -2.07 14.78
C LYS A 37 -3.51 -2.76 13.43
N ALA A 38 -3.28 -1.98 12.37
CA ALA A 38 -3.31 -2.47 11.01
C ALA A 38 -2.50 -1.57 10.06
N ILE A 39 -2.32 -2.06 8.85
CA ILE A 39 -1.77 -1.32 7.72
C ILE A 39 -2.84 -1.25 6.63
N THR A 40 -3.01 -0.10 5.99
CA THR A 40 -3.74 -0.01 4.73
C THR A 40 -2.72 0.25 3.62
N ALA A 41 -2.70 -0.62 2.60
CA ALA A 41 -1.86 -0.46 1.42
C ALA A 41 -2.73 0.00 0.23
N TYR A 42 -2.40 1.12 -0.38
CA TYR A 42 -3.05 1.63 -1.58
C TYR A 42 -2.12 1.39 -2.76
N PHE A 43 -2.66 0.75 -3.80
CA PHE A 43 -1.93 0.52 -5.03
C PHE A 43 -2.59 1.34 -6.14
N THR A 44 -1.81 2.16 -6.82
CA THR A 44 -2.31 3.10 -7.84
C THR A 44 -1.66 2.79 -9.18
N ASP A 45 -2.50 2.50 -10.16
CA ASP A 45 -2.06 2.35 -11.54
C ASP A 45 -1.64 3.73 -12.09
N PRO A 46 -0.39 3.89 -12.57
CA PRO A 46 0.09 5.18 -13.07
C PRO A 46 -0.68 5.67 -14.30
N SER A 47 -1.36 4.81 -15.04
CA SER A 47 -2.22 5.19 -16.17
C SER A 47 -3.55 5.82 -15.73
N LEU A 48 -3.98 5.60 -14.48
CA LEU A 48 -5.20 6.22 -13.93
C LEU A 48 -4.93 7.60 -13.33
N VAL A 49 -3.68 8.07 -13.35
CA VAL A 49 -3.32 9.46 -13.04
C VAL A 49 -3.57 10.33 -14.28
N GLU A 50 -4.80 10.31 -14.81
CA GLU A 50 -5.21 11.26 -15.84
C GLU A 50 -5.67 12.58 -15.16
N TYR A 51 -4.95 13.64 -15.51
CA TYR A 51 -5.16 15.08 -15.30
C TYR A 51 -6.44 15.51 -14.54
N GLY A 52 -6.23 16.05 -13.34
CA GLY A 52 -7.02 17.17 -12.84
C GLY A 52 -6.55 18.49 -13.45
#